data_AF-A0A497I0I5-F1
#
_entry.id   AF-A0A497I0I5-F1
#
_cell.length_a   1.000
_cell.length_b   1.000
_cell.length_c   1.000
_cell.angle_alpha   90.00
_cell.angle_beta   90.00
_cell.angle_gamma   90.00
#
_symmetry.space_group_name_H-M   'P 1'
#
loop_
_entity.id
_entity.type
_entity.pdbx_description
1 polymer ?
#
loop_
_entity_poly.entity_id
_entity_poly.type
_entity_poly.pdbx_seq_one_letter_code
_entity_poly.pdbx_strand_id
1 'polypeptide(L)' 'MTKLKNNVKIQQMKGGKKIMKKIIFCYEKETKNTIRFQEKTEGQPPVIGTLYIQKWFLGTPVPQQITVTIKVGDRR' A
#
# COMPACT_ATOMS: atom_id res chain seq x y z
N MET A 1 48.56 17.91 12.26
CA MET A 1 47.37 18.58 12.81
C MET A 1 46.61 19.15 11.62
N THR A 2 45.38 18.80 11.25
CA THR A 2 44.31 18.06 11.91
C THR A 2 43.36 17.55 10.81
N LYS A 3 43.15 16.23 10.75
CA LYS A 3 42.07 15.62 9.96
C LYS A 3 40.75 15.76 10.75
N LEU A 4 39.86 16.67 10.34
CA LEU A 4 38.43 16.62 10.72
C LEU A 4 37.60 16.81 9.44
N LYS A 5 37.30 15.70 8.73
CA LYS A 5 36.15 14.80 8.92
C LYS A 5 34.86 15.40 8.34
N ASN A 6 34.68 15.11 7.05
CA ASN A 6 33.44 15.06 6.27
C ASN A 6 32.39 14.09 6.87
N ASN A 7 32.07 14.22 8.15
CA ASN A 7 31.32 13.21 8.92
C ASN A 7 29.81 13.45 9.02
N VAL A 8 29.29 14.53 8.43
CA VAL A 8 27.86 14.87 8.52
C VAL A 8 27.05 14.31 7.34
N LYS A 9 27.64 14.16 6.14
CA LYS A 9 26.92 13.64 4.96
C LYS A 9 26.90 12.11 4.82
N ILE A 10 27.84 11.39 5.43
CA ILE A 10 27.99 9.94 5.23
C ILE A 10 27.05 9.11 6.14
N GLN A 11 26.48 9.73 7.19
CA GLN A 11 25.61 9.01 8.14
C GLN A 11 24.13 8.94 7.73
N GLN A 12 23.71 9.57 6.63
CA GLN A 12 22.31 9.57 6.18
C GLN A 12 21.99 8.62 5.02
N MET A 13 22.92 7.74 4.62
CA MET A 13 22.68 6.72 3.59
C MET A 13 22.73 5.29 4.15
N LYS A 14 22.09 5.04 5.29
CA LYS A 14 21.84 3.69 5.84
C LYS A 14 20.36 3.43 6.11
N GLY A 15 19.49 3.83 5.18
CA GLY A 15 18.07 3.47 5.21
C GLY A 15 17.69 2.87 3.87
N GLY A 16 17.48 1.56 3.82
CA GLY A 16 16.90 0.91 2.64
C GLY A 16 15.64 1.65 2.21
N LYS A 17 15.47 1.86 0.90
CA LYS A 17 14.34 2.59 0.33
C LYS A 17 13.02 2.06 0.93
N LYS A 18 12.33 2.89 1.72
CA LYS A 18 11.02 2.55 2.31
C LYS A 18 10.00 2.49 1.18
N ILE A 19 9.62 1.27 0.76
CA ILE A 19 8.62 1.06 -0.29
C ILE A 19 7.24 1.12 0.35
N MET A 20 6.47 2.15 -0.01
CA MET A 20 5.08 2.35 0.40
C MET A 20 4.25 2.76 -0.82
N LYS A 21 3.07 2.15 -1.00
CA LYS A 21 2.19 2.43 -2.13
C LYS A 21 0.74 2.53 -1.67
N LYS A 22 0.04 3.57 -2.16
CA LYS A 22 -1.43 3.67 -2.08
C LYS A 22 -2.02 3.06 -3.35
N ILE A 23 -3.01 2.21 -3.18
CA ILE A 23 -3.64 1.45 -4.24
C ILE A 23 -5.14 1.69 -4.15
N ILE A 24 -5.74 2.00 -5.28
CA ILE A 24 -7.18 2.24 -5.40
C ILE A 24 -7.84 0.94 -5.83
N PHE A 25 -8.94 0.60 -5.17
CA PHE A 25 -9.82 -0.47 -5.62
C PHE A 25 -11.23 0.07 -5.83
N CYS A 26 -11.88 -0.41 -6.89
CA CYS A 26 -13.25 -0.07 -7.23
C CYS A 26 -14.17 -1.24 -6.87
N TYR A 27 -15.38 -0.92 -6.41
CA TYR A 27 -16.44 -1.88 -6.19
C TYR A 27 -16.65 -2.68 -7.47
N GLU A 28 -16.71 -4.00 -7.36
CA GLU A 28 -16.96 -4.87 -8.50
C GLU A 28 -18.28 -5.61 -8.32
N LYS A 29 -18.42 -6.39 -7.24
CA LYS A 29 -19.66 -7.10 -6.95
C LYS A 29 -19.84 -7.45 -5.48
N GLU A 30 -21.08 -7.69 -5.12
CA GLU A 30 -21.46 -8.20 -3.80
C GLU A 30 -21.54 -9.74 -3.80
N THR A 31 -21.22 -10.34 -2.67
CA THR A 31 -21.42 -11.76 -2.36
C THR A 31 -22.23 -11.89 -1.07
N LYS A 32 -22.41 -13.10 -0.51
CA LYS A 32 -23.18 -13.28 0.75
C LYS A 32 -22.71 -12.37 1.88
N ASN A 33 -21.41 -12.41 2.22
CA ASN A 33 -20.87 -11.70 3.40
C ASN A 33 -19.81 -10.65 3.06
N THR A 34 -19.37 -10.58 1.80
CA THR A 34 -18.27 -9.70 1.40
C THR A 34 -18.63 -8.89 0.16
N ILE A 35 -17.94 -7.76 0.01
CA ILE A 35 -17.87 -7.00 -1.22
C ILE A 35 -16.52 -7.28 -1.87
N ARG A 36 -16.56 -7.61 -3.15
CA ARG A 36 -15.37 -7.80 -3.99
C ARG A 36 -15.00 -6.46 -4.63
N PHE A 37 -13.76 -6.03 -4.41
CA PHE A 37 -13.17 -4.85 -5.00
C PHE A 37 -12.02 -5.25 -5.93
N GLN A 38 -11.96 -4.61 -7.10
CA GLN A 38 -10.93 -4.84 -8.11
C GLN A 38 -9.88 -3.72 -8.06
N GLU A 39 -8.60 -4.08 -8.02
CA GLU A 39 -7.48 -3.13 -8.06
C GLU A 39 -7.48 -2.36 -9.40
N LYS A 40 -7.39 -1.04 -9.32
CA LYS A 40 -7.18 -0.21 -10.51
C LYS A 40 -5.71 -0.25 -10.93
N THR A 41 -5.44 -0.76 -12.12
CA THR A 41 -4.09 -0.88 -12.69
C THR A 41 -3.89 0.06 -13.87
N GLU A 42 -2.69 0.64 -13.99
CA GLU A 42 -2.31 1.52 -15.10
C GLU A 42 -1.08 0.93 -15.82
N GLY A 43 -1.31 -0.07 -16.67
CA GLY A 43 -0.28 -0.67 -17.54
C GLY A 43 0.69 -1.65 -16.85
N GLN A 44 0.50 -1.96 -15.57
CA GLN A 44 1.28 -2.96 -14.83
C GLN A 44 0.34 -4.01 -14.21
N PRO A 45 0.81 -5.24 -13.95
CA PRO A 45 0.07 -6.20 -13.15
C PRO A 45 -0.32 -5.63 -11.77
N PRO A 46 -1.44 -6.06 -11.19
CA PRO A 46 -1.89 -5.58 -9.89
C PRO A 46 -0.88 -5.95 -8.79
N VAL A 47 -0.79 -5.10 -7.76
CA VAL A 47 0.10 -5.31 -6.61
C VAL A 47 -0.48 -6.34 -5.64
N ILE A 48 -1.81 -6.36 -5.46
CA ILE A 48 -2.53 -7.36 -4.66
C ILE A 48 -3.43 -8.21 -5.57
N GLY A 49 -4.22 -7.57 -6.44
CA GLY A 49 -5.25 -8.24 -7.25
C GLY A 49 -6.65 -7.92 -6.75
N THR A 50 -7.43 -8.95 -6.40
CA THR A 50 -8.81 -8.78 -5.93
C THR A 50 -8.87 -8.76 -4.40
N LEU A 51 -9.67 -7.86 -3.83
CA LEU A 51 -9.91 -7.80 -2.38
C LEU A 51 -11.36 -8.11 -2.04
N TYR A 52 -11.54 -8.96 -1.02
CA TYR A 52 -12.84 -9.23 -0.43
C TYR A 52 -12.88 -8.59 0.95
N ILE A 53 -13.80 -7.65 1.16
CA ILE A 53 -13.99 -6.99 2.45
C ILE A 53 -15.35 -7.37 3.02
N GLN A 54 -15.39 -7.73 4.30
CA GLN A 54 -16.62 -8.09 4.98
C GLN A 54 -17.59 -6.90 5.02
N LYS A 55 -18.86 -7.16 4.71
CA LYS A 55 -19.91 -6.12 4.67
C LYS A 55 -20.05 -5.36 5.98
N TRP A 56 -19.92 -6.07 7.11
CA TRP A 56 -20.04 -5.47 8.44
C TRP A 56 -19.04 -4.33 8.68
N PHE A 57 -17.88 -4.35 8.01
CA PHE A 57 -16.87 -3.33 8.13
C PHE A 57 -17.15 -2.09 7.26
N LEU A 58 -17.76 -2.28 6.08
CA LEU A 58 -17.96 -1.20 5.10
C LEU A 58 -19.16 -0.30 5.42
N GLY A 59 -20.10 -0.80 6.21
CA GLY A 59 -21.34 -0.09 6.53
C GLY A 59 -22.27 0.06 5.33
N THR A 60 -23.29 0.91 5.50
CA THR A 60 -24.33 1.18 4.51
C THR A 60 -24.46 2.70 4.33
N PRO A 61 -24.37 3.24 3.10
CA PRO A 61 -24.16 2.52 1.84
C PRO A 61 -22.72 2.03 1.68
N VAL A 62 -22.56 0.91 0.96
CA VAL A 62 -21.24 0.39 0.61
C VAL A 62 -20.51 1.40 -0.28
N PRO A 63 -19.23 1.74 0.01
CA PRO A 63 -18.47 2.67 -0.81
C PRO A 63 -18.14 2.06 -2.18
N GLN A 64 -18.19 2.89 -3.23
CA GLN A 64 -17.83 2.49 -4.60
C GLN A 64 -16.31 2.38 -4.81
N GLN A 65 -15.51 2.97 -3.91
CA GLN A 65 -14.07 3.00 -4.01
C GLN A 65 -13.43 2.91 -2.62
N ILE A 66 -12.32 2.19 -2.52
CA ILE A 66 -11.49 2.13 -1.31
C ILE A 66 -10.03 2.41 -1.66
N THR A 67 -9.26 2.81 -0.64
CA THR A 67 -7.80 2.98 -0.75
C THR A 67 -7.10 2.07 0.24
N VAL A 68 -6.18 1.23 -0.25
CA VAL A 68 -5.32 0.39 0.59
C VAL A 68 -3.89 0.94 0.51
N THR A 69 -3.25 1.09 1.68
CA THR A 69 -1.84 1.46 1.74
C THR A 69 -1.02 0.23 2.14
N ILE A 70 -0.09 -0.17 1.29
CA ILE A 70 0.86 -1.25 1.58
C ILE A 70 2.22 -0.65 1.87
N LYS A 71 2.87 -1.17 2.91
CA LYS A 71 4.27 -0.89 3.23
C LYS A 71 5.05 -2.20 3.22
N VAL A 72 6.19 -2.23 2.54
CA VAL A 72 7.14 -3.34 2.67
C VAL A 72 7.74 -3.29 4.07
N GLY A 73 7.54 -4.36 4.84
CA GLY A 73 8.12 -4.53 6.17
C GLY A 73 9.64 -4.63 6.13
N ASP A 74 10.27 -4.53 7.29
CA ASP A 74 11.72 -4.70 7.39
C ASP A 74 12.10 -6.12 6.97
N ARG A 75 13.10 -6.22 6.10
CA ARG A 75 13.74 -7.51 5.77
C ARG A 75 14.59 -7.87 6.99
N ARG A 76 14.14 -8.87 7.76
CA ARG A 76 14.94 -9.47 8.83
C ARG A 76 16.16 -10.16 8.24
#